data_AF-A0A8S1MU60-F1
#
_entry.id   AF-A0A8S1MU60-F1
#
_cell.length_a   1.000
_cell.length_b   1.000
_cell.length_c   1.000
_cell.angle_alpha   90.00
_cell.angle_beta   90.00
_cell.angle_gamma   90.00
#
_symmetry.space_group_name_H-M   'P 1'
#
loop_
_entity.id
_entity.type
_entity.pdbx_description
1 polymer ?
#
loop_
_entity_poly.entity_id
_entity_poly.type
_entity_poly.pdbx_seq_one_letter_code
_entity_poly.pdbx_strand_id
1 'polypeptide(L)'
;MSLQQKQNLLVKEIIEKGYNIEAFQKSIDQRHDLEQWDYDQLIEFVKQFQDQQNDYVYILKCNKTIPNALSQIQDVKATVVGYEKIQKGIFKNTSIYFQIETKPTNWVVKRTYDDFILLKTTLNKYFTVPNIPNQRKSPVDFTFIKQLRHLQMFLNFIIGDSEIRNLTIIQEFLSTEQFTINQQFNYSNMNGEVNVRINQSIANFIKQSDYFLTNISPIQKKAYKLIKQLMKQMQQKNQTLIQLTDVYKELFRESKAQNTRLKDCYKNLNDLFESSQKLESNQIKILNETIYPQQRFQYHQTQPLKELIILRDKSLNSYQEFSQQLKQKKEKLFQMGEVVKWDLDESFLDHFKLEQIKSNPKIAFQCMCQNENAQQLQLKNQYGALNQKAYQTIDQIINYTSLQIKEYLEKMLNLMTSSFQQYQTVMIEISNNLIEM
;
A
#
# COMPACT_ATOMS: atom_id res chain seq x y z
N MET A 1 -16.74 34.86 -33.87
CA MET A 1 -17.21 33.57 -34.39
C MET A 1 -18.70 33.69 -34.70
N SER A 2 -19.24 33.09 -35.76
CA SER A 2 -20.69 33.14 -36.02
C SER A 2 -21.44 32.20 -35.08
N LEU A 3 -22.69 32.53 -34.74
CA LEU A 3 -23.58 31.68 -33.94
C LEU A 3 -23.68 30.26 -34.53
N GLN A 4 -23.66 30.16 -35.85
CA GLN A 4 -23.75 28.91 -36.60
C GLN A 4 -22.53 28.00 -36.41
N GLN A 5 -21.33 28.57 -36.24
CA GLN A 5 -20.12 27.80 -35.92
C GLN A 5 -20.18 27.21 -34.51
N LYS A 6 -20.68 27.97 -33.52
CA LYS A 6 -20.90 27.48 -32.14
C LYS A 6 -21.93 26.34 -32.13
N GLN A 7 -23.06 26.51 -32.83
CA GLN A 7 -24.10 25.47 -32.92
C GLN A 7 -23.58 24.19 -33.57
N ASN A 8 -22.87 24.29 -34.69
CA ASN A 8 -22.30 23.13 -35.37
C ASN A 8 -21.30 22.38 -34.47
N LEU A 9 -20.48 23.10 -33.69
CA LEU A 9 -19.57 22.49 -32.72
C LEU A 9 -20.36 21.70 -31.66
N LEU A 10 -21.38 22.29 -31.06
CA LEU A 10 -22.18 21.64 -30.01
C LEU A 10 -22.96 20.42 -30.52
N VAL A 11 -23.54 20.49 -31.72
CA VAL A 11 -24.22 19.35 -32.36
C VAL A 11 -23.23 18.20 -32.54
N LYS A 12 -22.06 18.49 -33.14
CA LYS A 12 -21.03 17.48 -33.40
C LYS A 12 -20.45 16.88 -32.13
N GLU A 13 -20.15 17.73 -31.14
CA GLU A 13 -19.37 17.33 -29.97
C GLU A 13 -20.21 16.79 -28.81
N ILE A 14 -21.49 17.19 -28.71
CA ILE A 14 -22.38 16.76 -27.63
C ILE A 14 -23.43 15.78 -28.15
N ILE A 15 -24.18 16.16 -29.19
CA ILE A 15 -25.35 15.40 -29.66
C ILE A 15 -24.93 14.16 -30.45
N GLU A 16 -24.07 14.33 -31.45
CA GLU A 16 -23.63 13.21 -32.31
C GLU A 16 -22.80 12.19 -31.53
N LYS A 17 -21.97 12.65 -30.58
CA LYS A 17 -21.21 11.78 -29.67
C LYS A 17 -22.08 11.13 -28.57
N GLY A 18 -23.35 11.49 -28.48
CA GLY A 18 -24.32 10.84 -27.61
C GLY A 18 -24.20 11.19 -26.13
N TYR A 19 -23.64 12.36 -25.79
CA TYR A 19 -23.62 12.85 -24.43
C TYR A 19 -25.02 13.28 -23.96
N ASN A 20 -25.25 13.26 -22.65
CA ASN A 20 -26.55 13.62 -22.07
C ASN A 20 -26.80 15.14 -22.26
N ILE A 21 -27.80 15.47 -23.10
CA ILE A 21 -28.15 16.84 -23.46
C ILE A 21 -28.67 17.63 -22.23
N GLU A 22 -29.46 17.01 -21.37
CA GLU A 22 -30.00 17.66 -20.16
C GLU A 22 -28.89 17.99 -19.16
N ALA A 23 -27.93 17.08 -18.99
CA ALA A 23 -26.76 17.32 -18.15
C ALA A 23 -25.88 18.44 -18.74
N PHE A 24 -25.76 18.50 -20.06
CA PHE A 24 -25.03 19.57 -20.75
C PHE A 24 -25.69 20.93 -20.54
N GLN A 25 -27.01 21.01 -20.78
CA GLN A 25 -27.79 22.23 -20.52
C GLN A 25 -27.67 22.67 -19.07
N LYS A 26 -27.82 21.76 -18.10
CA LYS A 26 -27.66 22.08 -16.68
C LYS A 26 -26.26 22.60 -16.33
N SER A 27 -25.21 22.06 -16.98
CA SER A 27 -23.83 22.54 -16.80
C SER A 27 -23.58 23.92 -17.40
N ILE A 28 -24.30 24.25 -18.48
CA ILE A 28 -24.32 25.55 -19.13
C ILE A 28 -25.07 26.57 -18.28
N ASP A 29 -26.25 26.22 -17.77
CA ASP A 29 -27.14 27.13 -17.04
C ASP A 29 -26.51 27.66 -15.74
N GLN A 30 -25.50 26.95 -15.22
CA GLN A 30 -24.69 27.38 -14.08
C GLN A 30 -23.66 28.47 -14.43
N ARG A 31 -23.46 28.81 -15.71
CA ARG A 31 -22.52 29.82 -16.19
C ARG A 31 -23.25 30.79 -17.14
N HIS A 32 -23.52 32.01 -16.68
CA HIS A 32 -24.48 32.94 -17.30
C HIS A 32 -24.00 33.68 -18.58
N ASP A 33 -23.01 33.17 -19.32
CA ASP A 33 -22.25 34.02 -20.27
C ASP A 33 -21.77 33.30 -21.55
N LEU A 34 -22.48 32.26 -21.98
CA LEU A 34 -22.13 31.46 -23.18
C LEU A 34 -22.08 32.27 -24.50
N GLU A 35 -22.83 33.38 -24.55
CA GLU A 35 -22.79 34.33 -25.67
C GLU A 35 -21.44 35.06 -25.76
N GLN A 36 -20.79 35.32 -24.62
CA GLN A 36 -19.53 36.04 -24.52
C GLN A 36 -18.30 35.15 -24.75
N TRP A 37 -18.47 33.83 -24.71
CA TRP A 37 -17.34 32.91 -24.88
C TRP A 37 -16.76 32.95 -26.29
N ASP A 38 -15.44 32.98 -26.38
CA ASP A 38 -14.73 32.75 -27.64
C ASP A 38 -14.71 31.25 -28.01
N TYR A 39 -14.04 30.91 -29.11
CA TYR A 39 -13.98 29.53 -29.61
C TYR A 39 -13.22 28.60 -28.68
N ASP A 40 -12.08 29.07 -28.16
CA ASP A 40 -11.20 28.26 -27.34
C ASP A 40 -11.84 27.99 -25.98
N GLN A 41 -12.51 28.99 -25.41
CA GLN A 41 -13.32 28.85 -24.20
C GLN A 41 -14.48 27.86 -24.37
N LEU A 42 -15.19 27.91 -25.50
CA LEU A 42 -16.28 26.96 -25.78
C LEU A 42 -15.75 25.53 -25.99
N ILE A 43 -14.62 25.36 -26.69
CA ILE A 43 -13.96 24.06 -26.83
C ILE A 43 -13.50 23.53 -25.47
N GLU A 44 -12.85 24.38 -24.67
CA GLU A 44 -12.37 23.99 -23.36
C GLU A 44 -13.53 23.58 -22.45
N PHE A 45 -14.64 24.31 -22.48
CA PHE A 45 -15.84 23.94 -21.75
C PHE A 45 -16.45 22.62 -22.23
N VAL A 46 -16.62 22.45 -23.54
CA VAL A 46 -17.13 21.19 -24.12
C VAL A 46 -16.24 20.03 -23.70
N LYS A 47 -14.91 20.22 -23.73
CA LYS A 47 -13.95 19.23 -23.26
C LYS A 47 -14.08 18.96 -21.76
N GLN A 48 -14.19 19.98 -20.92
CA GLN A 48 -14.43 19.84 -19.48
C GLN A 48 -15.73 19.08 -19.20
N PHE A 49 -16.81 19.36 -19.93
CA PHE A 49 -18.06 18.64 -19.80
C PHE A 49 -17.93 17.18 -20.25
N GLN A 50 -17.30 16.92 -21.39
CA GLN A 50 -17.05 15.56 -21.87
C GLN A 50 -16.20 14.78 -20.85
N ASP A 51 -15.18 15.40 -20.28
CA ASP A 51 -14.34 14.81 -19.22
C ASP A 51 -15.15 14.53 -17.94
N GLN A 52 -16.08 15.41 -17.57
CA GLN A 52 -17.01 15.21 -16.45
C GLN A 52 -18.02 14.09 -16.71
N GLN A 53 -18.55 13.98 -17.94
CA GLN A 53 -19.45 12.88 -18.32
C GLN A 53 -18.73 11.52 -18.34
N ASN A 54 -17.41 11.54 -18.58
CA ASN A 54 -16.57 10.36 -18.49
C ASN A 54 -16.18 10.00 -17.03
N ASP A 55 -16.61 10.77 -16.03
CA ASP A 55 -16.44 10.49 -14.60
C ASP A 55 -17.73 9.87 -14.03
N TYR A 56 -17.81 8.55 -14.09
CA TYR A 56 -18.90 7.84 -13.44
C TYR A 56 -18.64 7.80 -11.93
N VAL A 57 -19.51 8.45 -11.16
CA VAL A 57 -19.48 8.48 -9.70
C VAL A 57 -20.77 7.88 -9.16
N TYR A 58 -20.65 6.93 -8.24
CA TYR A 58 -21.78 6.31 -7.56
C TYR A 58 -21.41 5.94 -6.12
N ILE A 59 -22.39 5.88 -5.21
CA ILE A 59 -22.19 5.48 -3.81
C ILE A 59 -22.96 4.20 -3.57
N LEU A 60 -22.24 3.10 -3.34
CA LEU A 60 -22.83 1.84 -2.90
C LEU A 60 -23.03 1.86 -1.39
N LYS A 61 -24.22 1.50 -0.91
CA LYS A 61 -24.46 1.31 0.52
C LYS A 61 -23.82 0.00 0.97
N CYS A 62 -23.16 0.02 2.12
CA CYS A 62 -22.60 -1.15 2.78
C CYS A 62 -22.90 -1.12 4.28
N ASN A 63 -22.50 -2.18 4.99
CA ASN A 63 -22.65 -2.24 6.44
C ASN A 63 -21.81 -1.14 7.10
N LYS A 64 -22.40 -0.44 8.06
CA LYS A 64 -21.68 0.55 8.88
C LYS A 64 -20.89 -0.17 9.96
N THR A 65 -19.60 0.13 10.08
CA THR A 65 -18.76 -0.39 11.17
C THR A 65 -19.25 0.20 12.49
N ILE A 66 -19.43 -0.67 13.49
CA ILE A 66 -19.76 -0.25 14.85
C ILE A 66 -18.53 0.45 15.45
N PRO A 67 -18.62 1.72 15.88
CA PRO A 67 -17.50 2.40 16.52
C PRO A 67 -16.97 1.59 17.70
N ASN A 68 -15.66 1.54 17.82
CA ASN A 68 -14.96 0.82 18.87
C ASN A 68 -13.87 1.72 19.49
N ALA A 69 -13.13 1.22 20.48
CA ALA A 69 -12.18 2.05 21.21
C ALA A 69 -11.07 2.60 20.29
N LEU A 70 -10.68 1.85 19.26
CA LEU A 70 -9.68 2.31 18.27
C LEU A 70 -10.21 3.41 17.35
N SER A 71 -11.50 3.37 16.99
CA SER A 71 -12.11 4.40 16.13
C SER A 71 -12.19 5.78 16.77
N GLN A 72 -12.11 5.87 18.09
CA GLN A 72 -12.20 7.13 18.84
C GLN A 72 -10.84 7.80 19.06
N ILE A 73 -9.75 7.14 18.66
CA ILE A 73 -8.39 7.59 18.91
C ILE A 73 -7.72 7.97 17.59
N GLN A 74 -7.22 9.19 17.49
CA GLN A 74 -6.51 9.66 16.29
C GLN A 74 -5.12 9.03 16.17
N ASP A 75 -4.34 9.08 17.26
CA ASP A 75 -2.92 8.70 17.29
C ASP A 75 -2.68 7.34 17.95
N VAL A 76 -3.36 6.31 17.47
CA VAL A 76 -3.12 4.93 17.94
C VAL A 76 -1.72 4.48 17.52
N LYS A 77 -0.95 3.94 18.47
CA LYS A 77 0.35 3.32 18.20
C LYS A 77 0.42 1.93 18.81
N ALA A 78 0.58 0.90 17.98
CA ALA A 78 0.83 -0.47 18.41
C ALA A 78 2.32 -0.82 18.22
N THR A 79 2.97 -1.33 19.26
CA THR A 79 4.41 -1.66 19.25
C THR A 79 4.62 -3.11 19.64
N VAL A 80 5.34 -3.88 18.82
CA VAL A 80 5.83 -5.22 19.18
C VAL A 80 7.14 -5.06 19.95
N VAL A 81 7.04 -5.10 21.27
CA VAL A 81 8.13 -4.73 22.20
C VAL A 81 9.18 -5.83 22.34
N GLY A 82 8.77 -7.09 22.22
CA GLY A 82 9.65 -8.23 22.48
C GLY A 82 9.00 -9.57 22.17
N TYR A 83 9.72 -10.63 22.48
CA TYR A 83 9.20 -12.00 22.38
C TYR A 83 9.58 -12.80 23.62
N GLU A 84 8.77 -13.80 23.93
CA GLU A 84 9.01 -14.77 24.98
C GLU A 84 8.85 -16.20 24.44
N LYS A 85 9.65 -17.11 24.98
CA LYS A 85 9.57 -18.54 24.68
C LYS A 85 8.82 -19.22 25.81
N ILE A 86 7.62 -19.72 25.53
CA ILE A 86 6.83 -20.46 26.50
C ILE A 86 6.90 -21.95 26.16
N GLN A 87 7.42 -22.75 27.07
CA GLN A 87 7.41 -24.21 26.94
C GLN A 87 6.03 -24.72 27.39
N LYS A 88 5.24 -25.27 26.46
CA LYS A 88 3.94 -25.87 26.81
C LYS A 88 4.07 -27.39 26.97
N GLY A 89 3.83 -27.86 28.19
CA GLY A 89 3.70 -29.28 28.53
C GLY A 89 5.01 -30.07 28.59
N ILE A 90 4.88 -31.36 28.97
CA ILE A 90 5.99 -32.32 29.16
C ILE A 90 6.69 -32.64 27.83
N PHE A 91 5.98 -32.50 26.71
CA PHE A 91 6.50 -32.73 25.36
C PHE A 91 6.91 -31.42 24.67
N LYS A 92 8.00 -30.79 25.15
CA LYS A 92 8.91 -29.77 24.54
C LYS A 92 8.47 -28.89 23.35
N ASN A 93 7.19 -28.61 23.12
CA ASN A 93 6.76 -27.67 22.10
C ASN A 93 6.88 -26.25 22.66
N THR A 94 8.01 -25.62 22.34
CA THR A 94 8.25 -24.21 22.65
C THR A 94 7.45 -23.35 21.68
N SER A 95 6.46 -22.63 22.20
CA SER A 95 5.74 -21.60 21.48
C SER A 95 6.41 -20.24 21.67
N ILE A 96 6.43 -19.43 20.61
CA ILE A 96 6.97 -18.07 20.65
C ILE A 96 5.81 -17.10 20.66
N TYR A 97 5.76 -16.24 21.68
CA TYR A 97 4.78 -15.16 21.78
C TYR A 97 5.48 -13.83 21.60
N PHE A 98 4.88 -12.95 20.82
CA PHE A 98 5.30 -11.57 20.63
C PHE A 98 4.41 -10.68 21.50
N GLN A 99 5.03 -9.89 22.37
CA GLN A 99 4.32 -8.92 23.20
C GLN A 99 4.00 -7.68 22.36
N ILE A 100 2.75 -7.26 22.38
CA ILE A 100 2.26 -6.06 21.70
C ILE A 100 1.73 -5.11 22.76
N GLU A 101 2.20 -3.86 22.70
CA GLU A 101 1.72 -2.75 23.52
C GLU A 101 1.02 -1.72 22.65
N THR A 102 -0.20 -1.34 23.02
CA THR A 102 -1.00 -0.34 22.30
C THR A 102 -1.17 0.92 23.14
N LYS A 103 -0.78 2.07 22.58
CA LYS A 103 -0.99 3.40 23.17
C LYS A 103 -2.05 4.17 22.37
N PRO A 104 -2.87 5.02 23.03
CA PRO A 104 -2.88 5.34 24.47
C PRO A 104 -3.70 4.38 25.35
N THR A 105 -4.31 3.32 24.78
CA THR A 105 -5.19 2.40 25.53
C THR A 105 -4.49 1.57 26.60
N ASN A 106 -3.15 1.50 26.57
CA ASN A 106 -2.31 0.69 27.44
C ASN A 106 -2.66 -0.81 27.39
N TRP A 107 -3.17 -1.29 26.27
CA TRP A 107 -3.40 -2.72 26.08
C TRP A 107 -2.07 -3.44 25.90
N VAL A 108 -1.90 -4.55 26.61
CA VAL A 108 -0.74 -5.44 26.51
C VAL A 108 -1.25 -6.83 26.21
N VAL A 109 -0.92 -7.34 25.02
CA VAL A 109 -1.34 -8.67 24.57
C VAL A 109 -0.18 -9.47 24.04
N LYS A 110 -0.34 -10.80 24.01
CA LYS A 110 0.65 -11.74 23.50
C LYS A 110 0.08 -12.46 22.30
N ARG A 111 0.82 -12.48 21.20
CA ARG A 111 0.40 -13.10 19.93
C ARG A 111 1.45 -14.04 19.41
N THR A 112 1.02 -15.19 18.92
CA THR A 112 1.88 -16.11 18.18
C THR A 112 2.08 -15.61 16.75
N TYR A 113 3.06 -16.16 16.05
CA TYR A 113 3.22 -15.88 14.62
C TYR A 113 1.98 -16.30 13.81
N ASP A 114 1.33 -17.39 14.20
CA ASP A 114 0.13 -17.90 13.52
C ASP A 114 -1.07 -16.97 13.69
N ASP A 115 -1.20 -16.29 14.84
CA ASP A 115 -2.24 -15.26 15.05
C ASP A 115 -2.10 -14.11 14.04
N PHE A 116 -0.86 -13.68 13.76
CA PHE A 116 -0.60 -12.67 12.74
C PHE A 116 -0.94 -13.16 11.33
N ILE A 117 -0.65 -14.42 11.00
CA ILE A 117 -1.01 -15.01 9.72
C ILE A 117 -2.53 -15.13 9.58
N LEU A 118 -3.21 -15.53 10.65
CA LEU A 118 -4.66 -15.63 10.71
C LEU A 118 -5.32 -14.25 10.51
N LEU A 119 -4.80 -13.22 11.19
CA LEU A 119 -5.25 -11.84 11.00
C LEU A 119 -5.03 -11.39 9.56
N LYS A 120 -3.81 -11.52 9.03
CA LYS A 120 -3.48 -11.14 7.65
C LYS A 120 -4.38 -11.83 6.63
N THR A 121 -4.56 -13.14 6.76
CA THR A 121 -5.40 -13.93 5.84
C THR A 121 -6.85 -13.46 5.87
N THR A 122 -7.34 -13.05 7.04
CA THR A 122 -8.69 -12.53 7.20
C THR A 122 -8.84 -11.13 6.59
N LEU A 123 -7.88 -10.24 6.83
CA LEU A 123 -7.86 -8.90 6.23
C LEU A 123 -7.76 -8.98 4.69
N ASN A 124 -6.93 -9.89 4.16
CA ASN A 124 -6.73 -10.07 2.72
C ASN A 124 -7.98 -10.48 1.93
N LYS A 125 -9.06 -10.88 2.61
CA LYS A 125 -10.36 -11.11 1.95
C LYS A 125 -10.97 -9.81 1.41
N TYR A 126 -10.68 -8.67 2.05
CA TYR A 126 -11.34 -7.40 1.75
C TYR A 126 -10.39 -6.20 1.64
N PHE A 127 -9.17 -6.30 2.13
CA PHE A 127 -8.16 -5.26 2.12
C PHE A 127 -6.86 -5.81 1.50
N THR A 128 -6.00 -4.92 1.01
CA THR A 128 -4.71 -5.31 0.46
C THR A 128 -3.65 -5.00 1.50
N VAL A 129 -3.26 -6.00 2.31
CA VAL A 129 -2.26 -5.82 3.38
C VAL A 129 -0.90 -6.42 3.01
N PRO A 130 0.22 -5.89 3.54
CA PRO A 130 1.56 -6.39 3.28
C PRO A 130 1.72 -7.87 3.63
N ASN A 131 2.59 -8.56 2.88
CA ASN A 131 2.94 -9.94 3.18
C ASN A 131 3.80 -10.05 4.44
N ILE A 132 3.37 -10.90 5.38
CA ILE A 132 4.21 -11.36 6.48
C ILE A 132 5.09 -12.52 5.97
N PRO A 133 6.43 -12.41 6.02
CA PRO A 133 7.33 -13.39 5.42
C PRO A 133 7.32 -14.71 6.17
N ASN A 134 7.07 -15.83 5.46
CA ASN A 134 6.97 -17.19 6.00
C ASN A 134 7.89 -17.49 7.18
N GLN A 135 7.31 -18.09 8.22
CA GLN A 135 8.06 -18.52 9.40
C GLN A 135 9.14 -19.51 8.98
N ARG A 136 10.40 -19.15 9.21
CA ARG A 136 11.49 -20.12 9.15
C ARG A 136 11.59 -20.75 10.53
N LYS A 137 11.45 -22.07 10.60
CA LYS A 137 11.76 -22.85 11.80
C LYS A 137 13.28 -22.81 12.00
N SER A 138 13.77 -21.77 12.65
CA SER A 138 15.17 -21.67 13.06
C SER A 138 15.20 -21.46 14.57
N PRO A 139 15.99 -22.25 15.32
CA PRO A 139 16.07 -22.13 16.78
C PRO A 139 16.85 -20.89 17.24
N VAL A 140 17.41 -20.10 16.31
CA VAL A 140 18.34 -18.99 16.61
C VAL A 140 17.58 -17.70 16.93
N ASP A 141 17.91 -17.06 18.06
CA ASP A 141 17.27 -15.82 18.56
C ASP A 141 17.26 -14.67 17.54
N PHE A 142 18.29 -14.57 16.72
CA PHE A 142 18.38 -13.58 15.65
C PHE A 142 17.25 -13.68 14.62
N THR A 143 16.64 -14.87 14.46
CA THR A 143 15.48 -15.06 13.59
C THR A 143 14.24 -14.37 14.16
N PHE A 144 14.03 -14.42 15.48
CA PHE A 144 12.88 -13.80 16.15
C PHE A 144 12.99 -12.28 16.16
N ILE A 145 14.19 -11.72 16.35
CA ILE A 145 14.43 -10.26 16.23
C ILE A 145 14.06 -9.76 14.81
N LYS A 146 14.39 -10.52 13.77
CA LYS A 146 13.98 -10.19 12.40
C LYS A 146 12.48 -10.31 12.20
N GLN A 147 11.83 -11.29 12.83
CA GLN A 147 10.37 -11.44 12.76
C GLN A 147 9.66 -10.27 13.45
N LEU A 148 10.08 -9.93 14.67
CA LEU A 148 9.63 -8.76 15.42
C LEU A 148 9.50 -7.51 14.56
N ARG A 149 10.55 -7.19 13.79
CA ARG A 149 10.57 -6.01 12.91
C ARG A 149 9.52 -6.09 11.80
N HIS A 150 9.37 -7.24 11.13
CA HIS A 150 8.35 -7.37 10.09
C HIS A 150 6.92 -7.32 10.67
N LEU A 151 6.71 -7.92 11.85
CA LEU A 151 5.42 -7.86 12.54
C LEU A 151 5.09 -6.42 12.97
N GLN A 152 6.09 -5.67 13.44
CA GLN A 152 5.96 -4.23 13.72
C GLN A 152 5.57 -3.44 12.47
N MET A 153 6.24 -3.67 11.34
CA MET A 153 5.93 -2.96 10.09
C MET A 153 4.53 -3.32 9.56
N PHE A 154 4.11 -4.57 9.71
CA PHE A 154 2.75 -5.00 9.40
C PHE A 154 1.73 -4.31 10.30
N LEU A 155 1.97 -4.22 11.61
CA LEU A 155 1.10 -3.50 12.54
C LEU A 155 1.02 -2.01 12.24
N ASN A 156 2.15 -1.35 11.97
CA ASN A 156 2.18 0.05 11.60
C ASN A 156 1.34 0.31 10.35
N PHE A 157 1.41 -0.60 9.36
CA PHE A 157 0.60 -0.49 8.16
C PHE A 157 -0.90 -0.57 8.46
N ILE A 158 -1.36 -1.59 9.17
CA ILE A 158 -2.80 -1.78 9.43
C ILE A 158 -3.37 -0.74 10.39
N ILE A 159 -2.56 -0.19 11.30
CA ILE A 159 -2.97 0.88 12.22
C ILE A 159 -2.92 2.27 11.57
N GLY A 160 -2.05 2.46 10.59
CA GLY A 160 -2.00 3.69 9.80
C GLY A 160 -3.19 3.85 8.85
N ASP A 161 -3.85 2.76 8.49
CA ASP A 161 -5.07 2.77 7.70
C ASP A 161 -6.31 2.90 8.58
N SER A 162 -7.06 4.00 8.46
CA SER A 162 -8.25 4.24 9.29
C SER A 162 -9.38 3.25 9.03
N GLU A 163 -9.55 2.75 7.80
CA GLU A 163 -10.62 1.77 7.52
C GLU A 163 -10.29 0.43 8.17
N ILE A 164 -9.03 -0.01 8.08
CA ILE A 164 -8.58 -1.27 8.69
C ILE A 164 -8.53 -1.15 10.21
N ARG A 165 -7.94 -0.07 10.75
CA ARG A 165 -7.79 0.17 12.19
C ARG A 165 -9.12 0.09 12.94
N ASN A 166 -10.19 0.58 12.33
CA ASN A 166 -11.50 0.67 12.97
C ASN A 166 -12.26 -0.66 13.00
N LEU A 167 -11.74 -1.72 12.39
CA LEU A 167 -12.40 -3.03 12.40
C LEU A 167 -12.34 -3.67 13.80
N THR A 168 -13.44 -4.30 14.21
CA THR A 168 -13.53 -5.03 15.50
C THR A 168 -12.44 -6.08 15.64
N ILE A 169 -12.08 -6.79 14.57
CA ILE A 169 -11.02 -7.80 14.58
C ILE A 169 -9.64 -7.20 14.94
N ILE A 170 -9.37 -5.93 14.59
CA ILE A 170 -8.12 -5.27 14.99
C ILE A 170 -8.15 -4.94 16.48
N GLN A 171 -9.27 -4.44 17.00
CA GLN A 171 -9.42 -4.23 18.43
C GLN A 171 -9.25 -5.54 19.21
N GLU A 172 -9.93 -6.62 18.80
CA GLU A 172 -9.80 -7.92 19.43
C GLU A 172 -8.36 -8.40 19.39
N PHE A 173 -7.70 -8.31 18.22
CA PHE A 173 -6.30 -8.66 18.08
C PHE A 173 -5.37 -7.85 19.01
N LEU A 174 -5.73 -6.62 19.40
CA LEU A 174 -4.89 -5.77 20.26
C LEU A 174 -5.29 -5.74 21.73
N SER A 175 -6.47 -6.25 22.11
CA SER A 175 -7.03 -6.09 23.47
C SER A 175 -7.37 -7.40 24.17
N THR A 176 -7.71 -8.48 23.45
CA THR A 176 -8.12 -9.73 24.09
C THR A 176 -6.90 -10.59 24.47
N GLU A 177 -7.02 -11.39 25.52
CA GLU A 177 -5.94 -12.31 25.89
C GLU A 177 -5.72 -13.38 24.81
N GLN A 178 -6.81 -13.99 24.33
CA GLN A 178 -6.80 -14.97 23.25
C GLN A 178 -7.39 -14.38 21.98
N PHE A 179 -6.70 -14.56 20.85
CA PHE A 179 -7.18 -14.12 19.55
C PHE A 179 -7.85 -15.29 18.82
N THR A 180 -9.15 -15.17 18.58
CA THR A 180 -9.94 -16.16 17.84
C THR A 180 -10.87 -15.43 16.88
N ILE A 181 -11.01 -15.94 15.66
CA ILE A 181 -11.93 -15.37 14.67
C ILE A 181 -13.23 -16.16 14.73
N ASN A 182 -14.17 -15.67 15.54
CA ASN A 182 -15.45 -16.36 15.77
C ASN A 182 -16.57 -15.85 14.84
N GLN A 183 -16.38 -14.71 14.17
CA GLN A 183 -17.40 -14.08 13.34
C GLN A 183 -17.03 -14.09 11.86
N GLN A 184 -18.02 -14.29 11.00
CA GLN A 184 -17.88 -13.99 9.58
C GLN A 184 -17.61 -12.49 9.42
N PHE A 185 -16.39 -12.18 9.01
CA PHE A 185 -15.97 -10.83 8.71
C PHE A 185 -16.63 -10.38 7.41
N ASN A 186 -17.65 -9.53 7.49
CA ASN A 186 -18.26 -8.87 6.34
C ASN A 186 -17.62 -7.49 6.12
N TYR A 187 -17.47 -7.07 4.87
CA TYR A 187 -16.99 -5.72 4.57
C TYR A 187 -17.92 -4.68 5.19
N SER A 188 -17.33 -3.75 5.95
CA SER A 188 -18.00 -2.60 6.54
C SER A 188 -17.03 -1.43 6.63
N ASN A 189 -17.55 -0.21 6.65
CA ASN A 189 -16.75 0.98 6.95
C ASN A 189 -17.52 1.98 7.82
N MET A 190 -16.85 3.00 8.34
CA MET A 190 -17.46 3.97 9.27
C MET A 190 -18.64 4.75 8.68
N ASN A 191 -18.70 4.90 7.36
CA ASN A 191 -19.73 5.69 6.69
C ASN A 191 -20.91 4.84 6.19
N GLY A 192 -20.74 3.51 6.09
CA GLY A 192 -21.71 2.62 5.45
C GLY A 192 -21.80 2.84 3.94
N GLU A 193 -20.73 3.36 3.33
CA GLU A 193 -20.72 3.83 1.94
C GLU A 193 -19.42 3.49 1.23
N VAL A 194 -19.50 2.90 0.03
CA VAL A 194 -18.36 2.63 -0.85
C VAL A 194 -18.43 3.54 -2.06
N ASN A 195 -17.39 4.32 -2.26
CA ASN A 195 -17.23 5.17 -3.43
C ASN A 195 -16.91 4.32 -4.66
N VAL A 196 -17.75 4.42 -5.67
CA VAL A 196 -17.57 3.84 -6.99
C VAL A 196 -17.14 4.96 -7.92
N ARG A 197 -15.98 4.84 -8.54
CA ARG A 197 -15.50 5.85 -9.48
C ARG A 197 -14.80 5.23 -10.69
N ILE A 198 -15.24 5.64 -11.87
CA ILE A 198 -14.60 5.29 -13.15
C ILE A 198 -14.33 6.58 -13.89
N ASN A 199 -13.06 6.92 -14.04
CA ASN A 199 -12.62 8.01 -14.91
C ASN A 199 -11.24 7.73 -15.49
N GLN A 200 -10.88 8.53 -16.50
CA GLN A 200 -9.63 8.38 -17.22
C GLN A 200 -8.39 8.71 -16.37
N SER A 201 -8.50 9.67 -15.45
CA SER A 201 -7.39 10.06 -14.57
C SER A 201 -6.93 8.90 -13.68
N ILE A 202 -7.88 8.25 -13.00
CA ILE A 202 -7.63 7.05 -12.18
C ILE A 202 -7.07 5.93 -13.06
N ALA A 203 -7.66 5.68 -14.22
CA ALA A 203 -7.19 4.64 -15.13
C ALA A 203 -5.74 4.89 -15.58
N ASN A 204 -5.40 6.12 -15.92
CA ASN A 204 -4.05 6.52 -16.30
C ASN A 204 -3.06 6.34 -15.15
N PHE A 205 -3.43 6.77 -13.93
CA PHE A 205 -2.61 6.59 -12.74
C PHE A 205 -2.34 5.11 -12.45
N ILE A 206 -3.38 4.26 -12.48
CA ILE A 206 -3.24 2.81 -12.26
C ILE A 206 -2.34 2.20 -13.34
N LYS A 207 -2.51 2.59 -14.61
CA LYS A 207 -1.66 2.10 -15.71
C LYS A 207 -0.19 2.47 -15.53
N GLN A 208 0.09 3.72 -15.15
CA GLN A 208 1.46 4.17 -14.83
C GLN A 208 2.03 3.41 -13.63
N SER A 209 1.21 3.19 -12.62
CA SER A 209 1.57 2.45 -11.41
C SER A 209 1.85 0.98 -11.70
N ASP A 210 1.06 0.32 -12.55
CA ASP A 210 1.28 -1.06 -12.96
C ASP A 210 2.61 -1.22 -13.71
N TYR A 211 2.89 -0.32 -14.65
CA TYR A 211 4.18 -0.27 -15.32
C TYR A 211 5.33 -0.12 -14.32
N PHE A 212 5.21 0.81 -13.37
CA PHE A 212 6.21 0.99 -12.31
C PHE A 212 6.37 -0.27 -11.45
N LEU A 213 5.28 -0.86 -10.94
CA LEU A 213 5.27 -2.04 -10.08
C LEU A 213 5.87 -3.27 -10.78
N THR A 214 5.63 -3.42 -12.08
CA THR A 214 6.21 -4.49 -12.89
C THR A 214 7.73 -4.35 -13.00
N ASN A 215 8.22 -3.14 -13.26
CA ASN A 215 9.64 -2.88 -13.45
C ASN A 215 10.43 -2.71 -12.14
N ILE A 216 9.79 -2.32 -11.03
CA ILE A 216 10.47 -2.06 -9.76
C ILE A 216 10.81 -3.36 -9.01
N SER A 217 10.00 -4.43 -9.12
CA SER A 217 10.24 -5.66 -8.35
C SER A 217 11.61 -6.30 -8.63
N PRO A 218 12.08 -6.44 -9.90
CA PRO A 218 13.44 -6.93 -10.19
C PRO A 218 14.53 -6.02 -9.60
N ILE A 219 14.33 -4.70 -9.65
CA ILE A 219 15.28 -3.71 -9.13
C ILE A 219 15.36 -3.79 -7.60
N GLN A 220 14.23 -3.84 -6.90
CA GLN A 220 14.17 -4.05 -5.45
C GLN A 220 14.82 -5.37 -5.04
N LYS A 221 14.56 -6.45 -5.79
CA LYS A 221 15.21 -7.75 -5.54
C LYS A 221 16.74 -7.67 -5.71
N LYS A 222 17.23 -6.91 -6.71
CA LYS A 222 18.67 -6.65 -6.91
C LYS A 222 19.24 -5.83 -5.75
N ALA A 223 18.58 -4.74 -5.37
CA ALA A 223 18.99 -3.89 -4.25
C ALA A 223 19.07 -4.70 -2.93
N TYR A 224 18.05 -5.50 -2.62
CA TYR A 224 18.04 -6.38 -1.46
C TYR A 224 19.20 -7.39 -1.46
N LYS A 225 19.52 -8.00 -2.61
CA LYS A 225 20.68 -8.89 -2.75
C LYS A 225 22.00 -8.16 -2.48
N LEU A 226 22.17 -6.96 -3.03
CA LEU A 226 23.38 -6.14 -2.84
C LEU A 226 23.54 -5.72 -1.37
N ILE A 227 22.48 -5.30 -0.69
CA ILE A 227 22.54 -4.95 0.74
C ILE A 227 22.90 -6.18 1.58
N LYS A 228 22.34 -7.35 1.27
CA LYS A 228 22.70 -8.60 1.95
C LYS A 228 24.17 -8.95 1.73
N GLN A 229 24.71 -8.73 0.53
CA GLN A 229 26.11 -8.94 0.21
C GLN A 229 27.01 -7.94 0.97
N LEU A 230 26.65 -6.66 0.98
CA LEU A 230 27.34 -5.61 1.73
C LEU A 230 27.44 -5.99 3.21
N MET A 231 26.32 -6.40 3.83
CA MET A 231 26.32 -6.86 5.22
C MET A 231 27.31 -8.00 5.46
N LYS A 232 27.39 -8.98 4.55
CA LYS A 232 28.33 -10.11 4.66
C LYS A 232 29.77 -9.63 4.58
N GLN A 233 30.07 -8.71 3.67
CA GLN A 233 31.41 -8.14 3.50
C GLN A 233 31.83 -7.32 4.73
N MET A 234 30.92 -6.51 5.29
CA MET A 234 31.17 -5.77 6.53
C MET A 234 31.43 -6.71 7.71
N GLN A 235 30.66 -7.80 7.84
CA GLN A 235 30.92 -8.81 8.87
C GLN A 235 32.30 -9.47 8.73
N GLN A 236 32.71 -9.79 7.50
CA GLN A 236 34.05 -10.33 7.22
C GLN A 236 35.15 -9.33 7.56
N LYS A 237 35.00 -8.07 7.14
CA LYS A 237 35.92 -6.97 7.50
C LYS A 237 36.05 -6.83 9.01
N ASN A 238 34.93 -6.86 9.73
CA ASN A 238 34.91 -6.77 11.19
C ASN A 238 35.65 -7.94 11.85
N GLN A 239 35.52 -9.16 11.30
CA GLN A 239 36.27 -10.33 11.78
C GLN A 239 37.78 -10.15 11.57
N THR A 240 38.22 -9.60 10.44
CA THR A 240 39.63 -9.27 10.22
C THR A 240 40.14 -8.22 11.21
N LEU A 241 39.32 -7.21 11.54
CA LEU A 241 39.68 -6.21 12.56
C LEU A 241 39.83 -6.82 13.97
N ILE A 242 38.97 -7.79 14.33
CA ILE A 242 39.10 -8.55 15.58
C ILE A 242 40.45 -9.28 15.61
N GLN A 243 40.78 -10.01 14.54
CA GLN A 243 42.05 -10.74 14.45
C GLN A 243 43.26 -9.81 14.54
N LEU A 244 43.23 -8.65 13.88
CA LEU A 244 44.29 -7.65 13.99
C LEU A 244 44.41 -7.11 15.42
N THR A 245 43.29 -6.83 16.07
CA THR A 245 43.27 -6.38 17.48
C THR A 245 43.96 -7.42 18.37
N ASP A 246 43.64 -8.71 18.21
CA ASP A 246 44.28 -9.79 18.98
C ASP A 246 45.80 -9.86 18.72
N VAL A 247 46.25 -9.73 17.47
CA VAL A 247 47.68 -9.71 17.13
C VAL A 247 48.40 -8.52 17.78
N TYR A 248 47.83 -7.31 17.71
CA TYR A 248 48.45 -6.13 18.32
C TYR A 248 48.43 -6.16 19.85
N LYS A 249 47.43 -6.81 20.44
CA LYS A 249 47.38 -7.09 21.87
C LYS A 249 48.50 -8.04 22.31
N GLU A 250 48.85 -9.03 21.49
CA GLU A 250 50.01 -9.91 21.73
C GLU A 250 51.33 -9.14 21.59
N LEU A 251 51.50 -8.35 20.51
CA LEU A 251 52.69 -7.49 20.34
C LEU A 251 52.88 -6.50 21.49
N PHE A 252 51.79 -5.93 22.01
CA PHE A 252 51.81 -5.09 23.20
C PHE A 252 52.29 -5.85 24.45
N ARG A 253 51.87 -7.11 24.63
CA ARG A 253 52.29 -7.94 25.77
C ARG A 253 53.79 -8.25 25.71
N GLU A 254 54.30 -8.63 24.54
CA GLU A 254 55.72 -8.96 24.33
C GLU A 254 56.62 -7.73 24.47
N SER A 255 56.24 -6.60 23.84
CA SER A 255 57.02 -5.36 23.91
C SER A 255 57.11 -4.77 25.31
N LYS A 256 56.09 -4.98 26.17
CA LYS A 256 56.11 -4.56 27.58
C LYS A 256 57.30 -5.14 28.35
N ALA A 257 57.81 -6.31 27.96
CA ALA A 257 58.95 -6.95 28.59
C ALA A 257 60.32 -6.47 28.07
N GLN A 258 60.37 -5.82 26.90
CA GLN A 258 61.63 -5.60 26.16
C GLN A 258 61.90 -4.15 25.76
N ASN A 259 60.87 -3.31 25.51
CA ASN A 259 61.07 -1.95 25.03
C ASN A 259 59.85 -1.05 25.34
N THR A 260 60.04 -0.05 26.20
CA THR A 260 58.97 0.86 26.65
C THR A 260 58.41 1.75 25.54
N ARG A 261 59.21 2.16 24.56
CA ARG A 261 58.72 2.95 23.41
C ARG A 261 57.88 2.11 22.46
N LEU A 262 58.32 0.90 22.11
CA LEU A 262 57.53 0.01 21.25
C LEU A 262 56.21 -0.42 21.91
N LYS A 263 56.22 -0.60 23.23
CA LYS A 263 55.03 -0.90 24.02
C LYS A 263 53.92 0.13 23.79
N ASP A 264 54.22 1.41 23.88
CA ASP A 264 53.19 2.45 23.75
C ASP A 264 52.70 2.57 22.30
N CYS A 265 53.56 2.34 21.30
CA CYS A 265 53.14 2.23 19.89
C CYS A 265 52.15 1.07 19.67
N TYR A 266 52.46 -0.12 20.18
CA TYR A 266 51.59 -1.29 20.01
C TYR A 266 50.28 -1.16 20.80
N LYS A 267 50.30 -0.49 21.96
CA LYS A 267 49.08 -0.13 22.68
C LYS A 267 48.19 0.79 21.84
N ASN A 268 48.75 1.87 21.31
CA ASN A 268 48.03 2.82 20.47
C ASN A 268 47.44 2.14 19.21
N LEU A 269 48.17 1.21 18.58
CA LEU A 269 47.67 0.42 17.46
C LEU A 269 46.56 -0.56 17.87
N ASN A 270 46.69 -1.23 19.02
CA ASN A 270 45.60 -2.06 19.55
C ASN A 270 44.32 -1.25 19.75
N ASP A 271 44.42 -0.09 20.41
CA ASP A 271 43.28 0.77 20.73
C ASP A 271 42.63 1.33 19.45
N LEU A 272 43.44 1.58 18.41
CA LEU A 272 42.98 1.94 17.06
C LEU A 272 42.15 0.83 16.42
N PHE A 273 42.65 -0.41 16.42
CA PHE A 273 41.94 -1.53 15.79
C PHE A 273 40.67 -1.91 16.58
N GLU A 274 40.70 -1.85 17.90
CA GLU A 274 39.51 -2.05 18.75
C GLU A 274 38.43 -0.98 18.45
N SER A 275 38.83 0.27 18.31
CA SER A 275 37.93 1.37 17.96
C SER A 275 37.37 1.24 16.54
N SER A 276 38.21 0.80 15.59
CA SER A 276 37.81 0.49 14.22
C SER A 276 36.79 -0.66 14.16
N GLN A 277 37.01 -1.72 14.95
CA GLN A 277 36.08 -2.84 15.11
C GLN A 277 34.73 -2.37 15.67
N LYS A 278 34.76 -1.50 16.70
CA LYS A 278 33.54 -0.95 17.30
C LYS A 278 32.76 -0.09 16.29
N LEU A 279 33.44 0.75 15.52
CA LEU A 279 32.84 1.52 14.43
C LEU A 279 32.17 0.59 13.41
N GLU A 280 32.87 -0.43 12.92
CA GLU A 280 32.33 -1.37 11.93
C GLU A 280 31.12 -2.14 12.49
N SER A 281 31.19 -2.58 13.75
CA SER A 281 30.07 -3.22 14.45
C SER A 281 28.86 -2.31 14.56
N ASN A 282 29.06 -1.02 14.84
CA ASN A 282 28.00 -0.02 14.84
C ASN A 282 27.41 0.17 13.45
N GLN A 283 28.22 0.28 12.40
CA GLN A 283 27.74 0.42 11.02
C GLN A 283 26.91 -0.81 10.58
N ILE A 284 27.33 -2.02 10.94
CA ILE A 284 26.57 -3.25 10.73
C ILE A 284 25.22 -3.19 11.47
N LYS A 285 25.20 -2.71 12.71
CA LYS A 285 23.97 -2.54 13.50
C LYS A 285 23.03 -1.53 12.84
N ILE A 286 23.54 -0.38 12.43
CA ILE A 286 22.77 0.67 11.74
C ILE A 286 22.13 0.09 10.48
N LEU A 287 22.92 -0.55 9.61
CA LEU A 287 22.42 -1.13 8.36
C LEU A 287 21.33 -2.19 8.62
N ASN A 288 21.51 -3.01 9.67
CA ASN A 288 20.52 -3.99 10.11
C ASN A 288 19.24 -3.35 10.65
N GLU A 289 19.32 -2.17 11.27
CA GLU A 289 18.20 -1.49 11.93
C GLU A 289 17.45 -0.50 11.03
N THR A 290 18.04 -0.12 9.90
CA THR A 290 17.46 0.86 8.98
C THR A 290 17.14 0.27 7.60
N ILE A 291 18.13 0.23 6.69
CA ILE A 291 17.92 -0.06 5.28
C ILE A 291 17.51 -1.52 5.05
N TYR A 292 18.16 -2.48 5.73
CA TYR A 292 17.95 -3.89 5.42
C TYR A 292 16.49 -4.37 5.65
N PRO A 293 15.85 -4.12 6.81
CA PRO A 293 14.46 -4.46 7.04
C PRO A 293 13.52 -3.75 6.07
N GLN A 294 13.75 -2.46 5.81
CA GLN A 294 12.92 -1.66 4.92
C GLN A 294 12.91 -2.21 3.50
N GLN A 295 14.08 -2.53 2.95
CA GLN A 295 14.20 -3.08 1.60
C GLN A 295 13.57 -4.46 1.48
N ARG A 296 13.67 -5.28 2.53
CA ARG A 296 12.99 -6.57 2.60
C ARG A 296 11.48 -6.41 2.64
N PHE A 297 10.97 -5.45 3.40
CA PHE A 297 9.53 -5.20 3.49
C PHE A 297 8.95 -4.67 2.19
N GLN A 298 9.60 -3.67 1.56
CA GLN A 298 9.19 -3.12 0.26
C GLN A 298 9.10 -4.20 -0.82
N TYR A 299 10.07 -5.13 -0.86
CA TYR A 299 10.05 -6.28 -1.76
C TYR A 299 8.75 -7.10 -1.60
N HIS A 300 8.23 -7.23 -0.37
CA HIS A 300 7.02 -7.99 -0.07
C HIS A 300 5.71 -7.20 -0.22
N GLN A 301 5.76 -5.87 -0.33
CA GLN A 301 4.58 -5.01 -0.51
C GLN A 301 4.10 -4.93 -1.97
N THR A 302 4.97 -5.16 -2.95
CA THR A 302 4.58 -5.03 -4.37
C THR A 302 3.63 -6.12 -4.86
N GLN A 303 3.72 -7.32 -4.28
CA GLN A 303 2.92 -8.47 -4.74
C GLN A 303 1.41 -8.30 -4.49
N PRO A 304 0.95 -7.92 -3.28
CA PRO A 304 -0.48 -7.64 -3.06
C PRO A 304 -1.07 -6.56 -3.97
N LEU A 305 -0.27 -5.55 -4.34
CA LEU A 305 -0.69 -4.51 -5.28
C LEU A 305 -0.93 -5.06 -6.69
N LYS A 306 -0.05 -5.95 -7.17
CA LYS A 306 -0.23 -6.61 -8.47
C LYS A 306 -1.48 -7.47 -8.49
N GLU A 307 -1.74 -8.20 -7.42
CA GLU A 307 -2.96 -9.02 -7.28
C GLU A 307 -4.22 -8.15 -7.32
N LEU A 308 -4.20 -6.97 -6.69
CA LEU A 308 -5.30 -6.01 -6.75
C LEU A 308 -5.55 -5.47 -8.17
N ILE A 309 -4.48 -5.13 -8.91
CA ILE A 309 -4.58 -4.68 -10.31
C ILE A 309 -5.13 -5.80 -11.21
N ILE A 310 -4.64 -7.03 -11.05
CA ILE A 310 -5.16 -8.21 -11.79
C ILE A 310 -6.66 -8.41 -11.51
N LEU A 311 -7.08 -8.31 -10.25
CA LEU A 311 -8.50 -8.43 -9.88
C LEU A 311 -9.36 -7.32 -10.50
N ARG A 312 -8.86 -6.08 -10.48
CA ARG A 312 -9.50 -4.93 -11.12
C ARG A 312 -9.66 -5.15 -12.62
N ASP A 313 -8.61 -5.58 -13.32
CA ASP A 313 -8.63 -5.78 -14.77
C ASP A 313 -9.54 -6.94 -15.16
N LYS A 314 -9.56 -8.02 -14.37
CA LYS A 314 -10.54 -9.10 -14.53
C LYS A 314 -11.98 -8.56 -14.43
N SER A 315 -12.25 -7.72 -13.43
CA SER A 315 -13.58 -7.10 -13.27
C SER A 315 -13.95 -6.16 -14.42
N LEU A 316 -12.98 -5.42 -14.97
CA LEU A 316 -13.17 -4.57 -16.14
C LEU A 316 -13.55 -5.40 -17.37
N ASN A 317 -12.79 -6.47 -17.64
CA ASN A 317 -13.04 -7.36 -18.77
C ASN A 317 -14.43 -8.00 -18.66
N SER A 318 -14.81 -8.52 -17.49
CA SER A 318 -16.15 -9.08 -17.28
C SER A 318 -17.27 -8.06 -17.54
N TYR A 319 -17.10 -6.80 -17.11
CA TYR A 319 -18.05 -5.74 -17.42
C TYR A 319 -18.12 -5.43 -18.92
N GLN A 320 -16.98 -5.33 -19.60
CA GLN A 320 -16.92 -5.01 -21.04
C GLN A 320 -17.51 -6.13 -21.90
N GLU A 321 -17.16 -7.38 -21.62
CA GLU A 321 -17.70 -8.55 -22.31
C GLU A 321 -19.23 -8.61 -22.16
N PHE A 322 -19.75 -8.46 -20.94
CA PHE A 322 -21.19 -8.46 -20.68
C PHE A 322 -21.89 -7.27 -21.38
N SER A 323 -21.29 -6.08 -21.33
CA SER A 323 -21.80 -4.89 -22.01
C SER A 323 -21.92 -5.09 -23.52
N GLN A 324 -20.94 -5.76 -24.15
CA GLN A 324 -20.96 -6.05 -25.58
C GLN A 324 -22.02 -7.09 -25.93
N GLN A 325 -22.14 -8.16 -25.14
CA GLN A 325 -23.17 -9.20 -25.32
C GLN A 325 -24.58 -8.61 -25.20
N LEU A 326 -24.81 -7.77 -24.19
CA LEU A 326 -26.10 -7.11 -23.99
C LEU A 326 -26.44 -6.18 -25.15
N LYS A 327 -25.47 -5.40 -25.65
CA LYS A 327 -25.67 -4.56 -26.83
C LYS A 327 -26.10 -5.38 -28.06
N GLN A 328 -25.39 -6.46 -28.35
CA GLN A 328 -25.73 -7.35 -29.47
C GLN A 328 -27.11 -8.01 -29.30
N LYS A 329 -27.48 -8.39 -28.07
CA LYS A 329 -28.81 -8.92 -27.76
C LYS A 329 -29.90 -7.88 -28.03
N LYS A 330 -29.72 -6.65 -27.57
CA LYS A 330 -30.65 -5.53 -27.81
C LYS A 330 -30.80 -5.22 -29.30
N GLU A 331 -29.69 -5.18 -30.04
CA GLU A 331 -29.70 -4.99 -31.50
C GLU A 331 -30.52 -6.08 -32.21
N LYS A 332 -30.33 -7.35 -31.84
CA LYS A 332 -31.12 -8.47 -32.38
C LYS A 332 -32.60 -8.36 -32.03
N LEU A 333 -32.94 -8.10 -30.77
CA LEU A 333 -34.32 -7.97 -30.31
C LEU A 333 -35.04 -6.81 -31.01
N PHE A 334 -34.35 -5.67 -31.19
CA PHE A 334 -34.88 -4.52 -31.90
C PHE A 334 -35.15 -4.84 -33.38
N GLN A 335 -34.22 -5.51 -34.06
CA GLN A 335 -34.40 -5.93 -35.46
C GLN A 335 -35.57 -6.90 -35.65
N MET A 336 -35.85 -7.76 -34.66
CA MET A 336 -36.99 -8.68 -34.71
C MET A 336 -38.35 -7.96 -34.56
N GLY A 337 -38.39 -6.77 -33.96
CA GLY A 337 -39.61 -5.98 -33.79
C GLY A 337 -40.64 -6.53 -32.79
N GLU A 338 -40.38 -7.69 -32.19
CA GLU A 338 -41.28 -8.35 -31.23
C GLU A 338 -41.15 -7.75 -29.82
N VAL A 339 -41.89 -6.67 -29.54
CA VAL A 339 -41.79 -5.91 -28.28
C VAL A 339 -42.06 -6.76 -27.02
N VAL A 340 -42.88 -7.79 -27.11
CA VAL A 340 -43.16 -8.69 -25.98
C VAL A 340 -41.88 -9.40 -25.49
N LYS A 341 -40.89 -9.61 -26.38
CA LYS A 341 -39.60 -10.23 -26.05
C LYS A 341 -38.56 -9.24 -25.51
N TRP A 342 -38.90 -7.96 -25.43
CA TRP A 342 -37.96 -6.90 -25.05
C TRP A 342 -37.73 -6.80 -23.55
N ASP A 343 -38.54 -7.47 -22.73
CA ASP A 343 -38.48 -7.39 -21.26
C ASP A 343 -38.49 -5.92 -20.80
N LEU A 344 -39.54 -5.19 -21.22
CA LEU A 344 -39.70 -3.77 -20.97
C LEU A 344 -40.06 -3.52 -19.51
N ASP A 345 -39.41 -2.53 -18.92
CA ASP A 345 -39.81 -1.97 -17.63
C ASP A 345 -41.08 -1.12 -17.80
N GLU A 346 -42.15 -1.51 -17.09
CA GLU A 346 -43.46 -0.84 -17.17
C GLU A 346 -43.38 0.65 -16.83
N SER A 347 -42.42 1.08 -15.99
CA SER A 347 -42.25 2.49 -15.61
C SER A 347 -41.84 3.40 -16.78
N PHE A 348 -41.27 2.84 -17.86
CA PHE A 348 -40.94 3.62 -19.05
C PHE A 348 -42.15 3.89 -19.95
N LEU A 349 -43.21 3.08 -19.84
CA LEU A 349 -44.45 3.30 -20.58
C LEU A 349 -45.21 4.54 -20.09
N ASP A 350 -44.93 5.00 -18.87
CA ASP A 350 -45.44 6.27 -18.33
C ASP A 350 -44.81 7.50 -19.01
N HIS A 351 -43.60 7.35 -19.56
CA HIS A 351 -42.79 8.46 -20.11
C HIS A 351 -42.72 8.44 -21.64
N PHE A 352 -42.77 7.27 -22.25
CA PHE A 352 -42.67 7.09 -23.69
C PHE A 352 -43.81 6.25 -24.24
N LYS A 353 -44.42 6.72 -25.34
CA LYS A 353 -45.39 5.89 -26.07
C LYS A 353 -44.69 4.74 -26.76
N LEU A 354 -45.34 3.58 -26.83
CA LEU A 354 -44.79 2.36 -27.45
C LEU A 354 -44.22 2.60 -28.86
N GLU A 355 -44.91 3.41 -29.66
CA GLU A 355 -44.46 3.76 -31.01
C GLU A 355 -43.16 4.57 -31.03
N GLN A 356 -42.93 5.45 -30.05
CA GLN A 356 -41.68 6.20 -29.92
C GLN A 356 -40.51 5.28 -29.55
N ILE A 357 -40.76 4.31 -28.67
CA ILE A 357 -39.77 3.30 -28.27
C ILE A 357 -39.40 2.46 -29.50
N LYS A 358 -40.38 1.99 -30.29
CA LYS A 358 -40.14 1.21 -31.52
C LYS A 358 -39.38 2.00 -32.59
N SER A 359 -39.69 3.29 -32.76
CA SER A 359 -39.09 4.10 -33.83
C SER A 359 -37.68 4.60 -33.52
N ASN A 360 -37.23 4.55 -32.26
CA ASN A 360 -35.95 5.10 -31.83
C ASN A 360 -35.08 4.05 -31.10
N PRO A 361 -34.05 3.51 -31.76
CA PRO A 361 -33.17 2.50 -31.17
C PRO A 361 -32.54 2.92 -29.84
N LYS A 362 -32.24 4.21 -29.66
CA LYS A 362 -31.62 4.72 -28.43
C LYS A 362 -32.58 4.59 -27.23
N ILE A 363 -33.84 4.98 -27.43
CA ILE A 363 -34.90 4.85 -26.41
C ILE A 363 -35.20 3.37 -26.17
N ALA A 364 -35.34 2.59 -27.26
CA ALA A 364 -35.58 1.15 -27.18
C ALA A 364 -34.52 0.44 -26.32
N PHE A 365 -33.24 0.72 -26.57
CA PHE A 365 -32.15 0.09 -25.83
C PHE A 365 -32.09 0.50 -24.36
N GLN A 366 -32.61 1.67 -23.97
CA GLN A 366 -32.70 2.04 -22.56
C GLN A 366 -33.79 1.25 -21.82
N CYS A 367 -34.86 0.89 -22.52
CA CYS A 367 -36.03 0.25 -21.92
C CYS A 367 -35.98 -1.30 -21.97
N MET A 368 -35.21 -1.87 -22.91
CA MET A 368 -35.07 -3.32 -23.09
C MET A 368 -34.17 -4.00 -22.05
N CYS A 369 -34.46 -5.27 -21.78
CA CYS A 369 -33.62 -6.20 -21.01
C CYS A 369 -33.34 -5.68 -19.59
N GLN A 370 -34.40 -5.39 -18.83
CA GLN A 370 -34.30 -4.74 -17.51
C GLN A 370 -33.37 -5.51 -16.56
N ASN A 371 -33.52 -6.83 -16.50
CA ASN A 371 -32.71 -7.69 -15.63
C ASN A 371 -31.22 -7.64 -15.98
N GLU A 372 -30.89 -7.70 -17.27
CA GLU A 372 -29.51 -7.60 -17.72
C GLU A 372 -28.94 -6.18 -17.57
N ASN A 373 -29.75 -5.13 -17.68
CA ASN A 373 -29.32 -3.76 -17.35
C ASN A 373 -28.92 -3.66 -15.89
N ALA A 374 -29.72 -4.23 -14.98
CA ALA A 374 -29.40 -4.27 -13.56
C ALA A 374 -28.09 -5.04 -13.30
N GLN A 375 -27.90 -6.18 -13.97
CA GLN A 375 -26.65 -6.96 -13.89
C GLN A 375 -25.45 -6.18 -14.46
N GLN A 376 -25.60 -5.50 -15.60
CA GLN A 376 -24.56 -4.66 -16.18
C GLN A 376 -24.16 -3.54 -15.21
N LEU A 377 -25.15 -2.89 -14.57
CA LEU A 377 -24.92 -1.85 -13.58
C LEU A 377 -24.20 -2.41 -12.35
N GLN A 378 -24.55 -3.61 -11.88
CA GLN A 378 -23.84 -4.28 -10.79
C GLN A 378 -22.37 -4.55 -11.14
N LEU A 379 -22.08 -5.07 -12.33
CA LEU A 379 -20.72 -5.31 -12.81
C LEU A 379 -19.93 -3.99 -12.96
N LYS A 380 -20.57 -2.94 -13.49
CA LYS A 380 -20.00 -1.59 -13.59
C LYS A 380 -19.64 -1.05 -12.21
N ASN A 381 -20.53 -1.20 -11.24
CA ASN A 381 -20.34 -0.76 -9.86
C ASN A 381 -19.24 -1.54 -9.15
N GLN A 382 -19.17 -2.86 -9.37
CA GLN A 382 -18.09 -3.70 -8.84
C GLN A 382 -16.72 -3.28 -9.40
N TYR A 383 -16.62 -3.08 -10.72
CA TYR A 383 -15.40 -2.57 -11.34
C TYR A 383 -15.05 -1.18 -10.80
N GLY A 384 -16.00 -0.25 -10.75
CA GLY A 384 -15.75 1.11 -10.27
C GLY A 384 -15.33 1.17 -8.79
N ALA A 385 -15.84 0.27 -7.94
CA ALA A 385 -15.39 0.13 -6.56
C ALA A 385 -13.93 -0.39 -6.50
N LEU A 386 -13.60 -1.43 -7.28
CA LEU A 386 -12.24 -1.95 -7.37
C LEU A 386 -11.25 -0.94 -7.96
N ASN A 387 -11.69 -0.15 -8.94
CA ASN A 387 -10.91 0.89 -9.59
C ASN A 387 -10.55 2.01 -8.61
N GLN A 388 -11.54 2.51 -7.86
CA GLN A 388 -11.32 3.51 -6.81
C GLN A 388 -10.44 2.97 -5.69
N LYS A 389 -10.69 1.73 -5.23
CA LYS A 389 -9.89 1.07 -4.21
C LYS A 389 -8.43 0.90 -4.64
N ALA A 390 -8.18 0.46 -5.88
CA ALA A 390 -6.84 0.30 -6.43
C ALA A 390 -6.09 1.63 -6.43
N TYR A 391 -6.73 2.71 -6.87
CA TYR A 391 -6.16 4.06 -6.81
C TYR A 391 -5.76 4.46 -5.38
N GLN A 392 -6.71 4.40 -4.44
CA GLN A 392 -6.49 4.79 -3.04
C GLN A 392 -5.38 3.95 -2.38
N THR A 393 -5.41 2.64 -2.59
CA THR A 393 -4.44 1.70 -1.99
C THR A 393 -3.03 1.95 -2.52
N ILE A 394 -2.89 2.14 -3.84
CA ILE A 394 -1.58 2.42 -4.46
C ILE A 394 -1.04 3.76 -3.98
N ASP A 395 -1.86 4.81 -3.99
CA ASP A 395 -1.47 6.14 -3.53
C ASP A 395 -1.04 6.14 -2.05
N GLN A 396 -1.84 5.51 -1.18
CA GLN A 396 -1.52 5.33 0.23
C GLN A 396 -0.18 4.59 0.43
N ILE A 397 0.07 3.52 -0.33
CA ILE A 397 1.34 2.77 -0.23
C ILE A 397 2.52 3.61 -0.73
N ILE A 398 2.37 4.40 -1.79
CA ILE A 398 3.41 5.31 -2.26
C ILE A 398 3.74 6.35 -1.18
N ASN A 399 2.72 6.96 -0.59
CA ASN A 399 2.86 7.96 0.47
C ASN A 399 3.51 7.35 1.73
N TYR A 400 3.02 6.19 2.18
CA TYR A 400 3.59 5.44 3.30
C TYR A 400 5.06 5.07 3.03
N THR A 401 5.38 4.57 1.84
CA THR A 401 6.74 4.18 1.47
C THR A 401 7.68 5.37 1.46
N SER A 402 7.22 6.51 0.96
CA SER A 402 8.00 7.77 0.91
C SER A 402 8.31 8.28 2.32
N LEU A 403 7.30 8.29 3.20
CA LEU A 403 7.48 8.67 4.60
C LEU A 403 8.44 7.72 5.33
N GLN A 404 8.27 6.41 5.17
CA GLN A 404 9.16 5.44 5.79
C GLN A 404 10.61 5.59 5.29
N ILE A 405 10.83 5.78 3.99
CA ILE A 405 12.19 6.01 3.45
C ILE A 405 12.82 7.24 4.13
N LYS A 406 12.08 8.34 4.25
CA LYS A 406 12.55 9.54 4.94
C LYS A 406 12.96 9.25 6.38
N GLU A 407 12.06 8.65 7.18
CA GLU A 407 12.32 8.32 8.59
C GLU A 407 13.55 7.40 8.76
N TYR A 408 13.69 6.40 7.89
CA TYR A 408 14.83 5.48 7.92
C TYR A 408 16.14 6.15 7.53
N LEU A 409 16.12 7.07 6.56
CA LEU A 409 17.30 7.85 6.18
C LEU A 409 17.72 8.81 7.29
N GLU A 410 16.78 9.52 7.91
CA GLU A 410 17.05 10.40 9.06
C GLU A 410 17.64 9.62 10.23
N LYS A 411 17.03 8.46 10.57
CA LYS A 411 17.56 7.57 11.61
C LYS A 411 18.97 7.09 11.27
N MET A 412 19.21 6.69 10.02
CA MET A 412 20.53 6.24 9.57
C MET A 412 21.55 7.37 9.69
N LEU A 413 21.23 8.58 9.23
CA LEU A 413 22.10 9.74 9.29
C LEU A 413 22.50 10.04 10.74
N ASN A 414 21.52 10.13 11.65
CA ASN A 414 21.78 10.41 13.06
C ASN A 414 22.71 9.37 13.71
N LEU A 415 22.48 8.08 13.45
CA LEU A 415 23.31 7.02 13.99
C LEU A 415 24.72 7.00 13.36
N MET A 416 24.83 7.25 12.06
CA MET A 416 26.13 7.30 11.38
C MET A 416 26.95 8.49 11.87
N THR A 417 26.37 9.69 11.95
CA THR A 417 27.04 10.89 12.48
C THR A 417 27.57 10.65 13.90
N SER A 418 26.73 10.09 14.77
CA SER A 418 27.14 9.76 16.15
C SER A 418 28.30 8.75 16.17
N SER A 419 28.24 7.73 15.32
CA SER A 419 29.30 6.71 15.24
C SER A 419 30.62 7.27 14.67
N PHE A 420 30.56 8.17 13.69
CA PHE A 420 31.74 8.80 13.12
C PHE A 420 32.40 9.77 14.09
N GLN A 421 31.62 10.58 14.82
CA GLN A 421 32.16 11.49 15.85
C GLN A 421 32.92 10.73 16.95
N GLN A 422 32.36 9.60 17.41
CA GLN A 422 33.03 8.73 18.37
C GLN A 422 34.36 8.20 17.83
N TYR A 423 34.38 7.71 16.61
CA TYR A 423 35.60 7.20 15.99
C TYR A 423 36.65 8.29 15.75
N GLN A 424 36.23 9.46 15.28
CA GLN A 424 37.11 10.61 15.06
C GLN A 424 37.79 11.07 16.36
N THR A 425 37.05 11.08 17.46
CA THR A 425 37.60 11.44 18.79
C THR A 425 38.75 10.50 19.16
N VAL A 426 38.55 9.19 19.00
CA VAL A 426 39.60 8.20 19.30
C VAL A 426 40.80 8.33 18.35
N MET A 427 40.56 8.57 17.06
CA MET A 427 41.65 8.80 16.09
C MET A 427 42.52 10.00 16.47
N ILE A 428 41.91 11.10 16.91
CA ILE A 428 42.62 12.30 17.36
C ILE A 428 43.43 12.01 18.63
N GLU A 429 42.82 11.34 19.62
CA GLU A 429 43.52 10.94 20.84
C GLU A 429 44.74 10.06 20.55
N ILE A 430 44.60 9.05 19.69
CA ILE A 430 45.68 8.16 19.28
C ILE A 430 46.77 8.92 18.52
N SER A 431 46.39 9.82 17.61
CA SER A 431 47.35 10.63 16.86
C SER A 431 48.17 11.54 17.77
N ASN A 432 47.54 12.18 18.76
CA ASN A 432 48.24 13.04 19.72
C ASN A 432 49.22 12.23 20.57
N ASN A 433 48.81 11.05 21.05
CA ASN A 433 49.67 10.15 21.81
C ASN A 433 50.89 9.67 21.02
N LEU A 434 50.80 9.57 19.69
CA LEU A 434 51.94 9.19 18.84
C LEU A 434 52.91 10.34 18.57
N ILE A 435 52.45 11.59 18.61
CA ILE A 435 53.31 12.78 18.42
C ILE A 435 54.13 13.08 19.68
N GLU A 436 53.62 12.75 20.85
CA GLU A 436 54.28 12.98 22.15
C GLU A 436 55.36 11.93 22.51
N MET A 437 55.48 10.84 21.72
CA MET A 437 56.45 9.75 21.89
C MET A 437 57.76 9.99 21.15
#